data_AF-A0A4W5LEY1-F1
#
_entry.id   AF-A0A4W5LEY1-F1
#
_cell.length_a   1.000
_cell.length_b   1.000
_cell.length_c   1.000
_cell.angle_alpha   90.00
_cell.angle_beta   90.00
_cell.angle_gamma   90.00
#
_symmetry.space_group_name_H-M   'P 1'
#
loop_
_entity.id
_entity.type
_entity.pdbx_description
1 polymer ?
#
loop_
_entity_poly.entity_id
_entity_poly.type
_entity_poly.pdbx_seq_one_letter_code
_entity_poly.pdbx_strand_id
1 'polypeptide(L)'
;MTDISATLIDVLRASVNGLIYPVLISNVLNVTDVNFTTACYPNSTCRCEDQYGWSCDQCLAFESCDNITDDSCGCIKAIPPYGLFCQPITSNCFLTTSTVL
;
A
#
# COMPACT_ATOMS: atom_id res chain seq x y z
N MET A 1 -3.30 26.38 4.28
CA MET A 1 -2.05 25.74 3.80
C MET A 1 -2.47 24.44 3.15
N THR A 2 -2.60 24.42 1.83
CA THR A 2 -3.03 23.22 1.08
C THR A 2 -1.85 22.27 0.98
N ASP A 3 -2.03 21.05 1.49
CA ASP A 3 -1.03 20.00 1.37
C ASP A 3 -0.92 19.58 -0.10
N ILE A 4 0.16 20.02 -0.77
CA ILE A 4 0.43 19.75 -2.19
C ILE A 4 0.39 18.22 -2.46
N SER A 5 0.73 17.40 -1.45
CA SER A 5 0.72 15.95 -1.57
C SER A 5 -0.70 15.37 -1.69
N ALA A 6 -1.65 15.85 -0.90
CA ALA A 6 -3.04 15.40 -0.95
C ALA A 6 -3.68 15.75 -2.31
N THR A 7 -3.45 16.98 -2.79
CA THR A 7 -3.97 17.42 -4.10
C THR A 7 -3.37 16.65 -5.27
N LEU A 8 -2.10 16.23 -5.17
CA LEU A 8 -1.46 15.45 -6.24
C LEU A 8 -2.00 14.01 -6.27
N ILE A 9 -2.17 13.38 -5.11
CA ILE A 9 -2.74 12.03 -5.01
C ILE A 9 -4.15 11.99 -5.61
N ASP A 10 -4.98 13.01 -5.33
CA ASP A 10 -6.33 13.12 -5.90
C ASP A 10 -6.33 13.28 -7.42
N VAL A 11 -5.42 14.09 -7.97
CA VAL A 11 -5.27 14.25 -9.42
C VAL A 11 -4.81 12.95 -10.09
N LEU A 12 -3.88 12.23 -9.47
CA LEU A 12 -3.42 10.93 -9.96
C LEU A 12 -4.58 9.92 -9.96
N ARG A 13 -5.36 9.89 -8.88
CA ARG A 13 -6.55 9.03 -8.74
C ARG A 13 -7.60 9.32 -9.79
N ALA A 14 -7.94 10.59 -9.98
CA ALA A 14 -8.88 11.01 -11.02
C ALA A 14 -8.38 10.63 -12.43
N SER A 15 -7.08 10.76 -12.66
CA SER A 15 -6.46 10.45 -13.96
C SER A 15 -6.58 8.96 -14.29
N VAL A 16 -6.18 8.07 -13.38
CA VAL A 16 -6.24 6.62 -13.64
C VAL A 16 -7.68 6.07 -13.66
N ASN A 17 -8.59 6.64 -12.88
CA ASN A 17 -10.00 6.27 -12.89
C ASN A 17 -10.73 6.74 -14.16
N GLY A 18 -10.21 7.78 -14.82
CA GLY A 18 -10.73 8.28 -16.09
C GLY A 18 -10.27 7.48 -17.32
N LEU A 19 -9.34 6.53 -17.15
CA LEU A 19 -8.87 5.67 -18.24
C LEU A 19 -9.90 4.59 -18.56
N ILE A 20 -9.93 4.18 -19.83
CA ILE A 20 -10.68 3.00 -20.26
C ILE A 20 -9.71 1.84 -20.34
N TYR A 21 -9.93 0.81 -19.52
CA TYR A 21 -9.12 -0.40 -19.49
C TYR A 21 -9.68 -1.46 -20.47
N PRO A 22 -8.81 -2.30 -21.07
CA PRO A 22 -7.36 -2.35 -20.89
C PRO A 22 -6.60 -1.22 -21.61
N VAL A 23 -5.57 -0.68 -20.95
CA VAL A 23 -4.67 0.33 -21.51
C VAL A 23 -3.42 -0.35 -22.07
N LEU A 24 -3.18 -0.18 -23.37
CA LEU A 24 -2.01 -0.71 -24.06
C LEU A 24 -0.78 0.17 -23.78
N ILE A 25 0.20 -0.34 -23.04
CA ILE A 25 1.45 0.37 -22.74
C ILE A 25 2.53 0.03 -23.78
N SER A 26 2.50 -1.20 -24.30
CA SER A 26 3.35 -1.66 -25.40
C SER A 26 2.65 -2.78 -26.18
N ASN A 27 3.22 -3.22 -27.29
CA ASN A 27 2.66 -4.30 -28.12
C ASN A 27 2.48 -5.65 -27.40
N VAL A 28 3.04 -5.83 -26.21
CA VAL A 28 2.96 -7.07 -25.41
C VAL A 28 2.42 -6.86 -23.99
N LEU A 29 2.09 -5.62 -23.60
CA LEU A 29 1.69 -5.28 -22.23
C LEU A 29 0.39 -4.47 -22.21
N ASN A 30 -0.63 -5.11 -21.64
CA ASN A 30 -1.91 -4.47 -21.32
C ASN A 30 -2.03 -4.31 -19.81
N VAL A 31 -2.31 -3.10 -19.37
CA VAL A 31 -2.77 -2.84 -18.01
C VAL A 31 -4.28 -3.04 -18.01
N THR A 32 -4.78 -3.97 -17.21
CA THR A 32 -6.21 -4.27 -17.11
C THR A 32 -6.89 -3.52 -15.98
N ASP A 33 -6.13 -3.15 -14.95
CA ASP A 33 -6.62 -2.45 -13.78
C ASP A 33 -5.46 -1.74 -13.06
N VAL A 34 -5.78 -0.67 -12.33
CA VAL A 34 -4.83 0.07 -11.48
C VAL A 34 -5.54 0.42 -10.19
N ASN A 35 -4.97 -0.02 -9.06
CA ASN A 35 -5.50 0.33 -7.76
C ASN A 35 -4.46 1.01 -6.86
N PHE A 36 -4.90 2.01 -6.10
CA PHE A 36 -4.08 2.62 -5.06
C PHE A 36 -4.13 1.76 -3.83
N THR A 37 -2.97 1.42 -3.27
CA THR A 37 -2.90 0.54 -2.11
C THR A 37 -2.28 1.23 -0.90
N THR A 38 -1.49 2.29 -1.10
CA THR A 38 -0.72 2.94 -0.04
C THR A 38 -0.62 4.44 -0.27
N ALA A 39 -0.79 5.22 0.81
CA ALA A 39 -0.52 6.65 0.85
C ALA A 39 0.41 6.98 2.03
N CYS A 40 1.44 7.79 1.77
CA CYS A 40 2.39 8.23 2.80
C CYS A 40 2.30 9.74 2.99
N TYR A 41 2.26 10.17 4.25
CA TYR A 41 2.13 11.57 4.63
C TYR A 41 3.47 12.14 5.11
N PRO A 42 3.67 13.48 5.07
CA PRO A 42 4.91 14.13 5.50
C PRO A 42 5.32 13.85 6.96
N ASN A 43 4.38 13.42 7.81
CA ASN A 43 4.64 13.01 9.20
C ASN A 43 5.25 11.60 9.32
N SER A 44 5.78 11.05 8.22
CA SER A 44 6.33 9.69 8.14
C SER A 44 5.34 8.59 8.47
N THR A 45 4.03 8.85 8.36
CA THR A 45 3.00 7.82 8.51
C THR A 45 2.56 7.36 7.12
N CYS A 46 2.56 6.06 6.89
CA CYS A 46 1.99 5.45 5.69
C CYS A 46 0.77 4.61 6.04
N ARG A 47 -0.30 4.76 5.26
CA ARG A 47 -1.59 4.08 5.44
C ARG A 47 -1.96 3.27 4.20
N CYS A 48 -2.65 2.17 4.43
CA CYS A 48 -3.25 1.37 3.38
C CYS A 48 -4.65 1.87 3.03
N GLU A 49 -5.03 1.71 1.76
CA GLU A 49 -6.42 1.86 1.32
C GLU A 49 -7.25 0.64 1.77
N ASP A 50 -8.57 0.77 1.75
CA ASP A 50 -9.48 -0.30 2.18
C ASP A 50 -9.21 -1.61 1.42
N GLN A 51 -9.28 -2.74 2.14
CA GLN A 51 -8.97 -4.09 1.65
C GLN A 51 -7.46 -4.37 1.44
N TYR A 52 -6.59 -3.41 1.77
CA TYR A 52 -5.14 -3.59 1.77
C TYR A 52 -4.56 -3.45 3.17
N GLY A 53 -3.47 -4.15 3.43
CA GLY A 53 -2.77 -4.12 4.71
C GLY A 53 -1.26 -4.23 4.53
N TRP A 54 -0.52 -3.70 5.50
CA TRP A 54 0.88 -4.02 5.66
C TRP A 54 1.02 -5.44 6.18
N SER A 55 2.07 -6.14 5.76
CA SER A 55 2.35 -7.45 6.33
C SER A 55 2.76 -7.30 7.81
N CYS A 56 2.40 -8.29 8.60
CA CYS A 56 2.89 -8.56 9.95
C CYS A 56 4.36 -8.14 10.21
N ASP A 57 5.29 -8.61 9.38
CA ASP A 57 6.72 -8.29 9.50
C ASP A 57 6.99 -6.79 9.31
N GLN A 58 6.27 -6.14 8.38
CA GLN A 58 6.38 -4.71 8.15
C GLN A 58 5.77 -3.90 9.30
N CYS A 59 4.64 -4.36 9.86
CA CYS A 59 4.00 -3.74 11.03
C CYS A 59 4.94 -3.74 12.24
N LEU A 60 5.68 -4.84 12.45
CA LEU A 60 6.66 -4.94 13.52
C LEU A 60 7.92 -4.13 13.22
N ALA A 61 8.43 -4.19 11.98
CA ALA A 61 9.66 -3.51 11.59
C ALA A 61 9.53 -1.97 11.57
N PHE A 62 8.36 -1.45 11.18
CA PHE A 62 8.12 -0.02 11.01
C PHE A 62 7.22 0.61 12.07
N GLU A 63 6.85 -0.17 13.09
CA GLU A 63 5.90 0.17 14.15
C GLU A 63 4.50 0.55 13.61
N SER A 64 3.49 -0.23 13.97
CA SER A 64 2.12 0.09 13.58
C SER A 64 1.64 1.38 14.27
N CYS A 65 0.84 2.19 13.57
CA CYS A 65 0.13 3.31 14.19
C CYS A 65 -1.33 2.99 14.57
N ASP A 66 -1.81 1.81 14.20
CA ASP A 66 -3.06 1.21 14.61
C ASP A 66 -2.82 -0.16 15.25
N ASN A 67 -3.91 -0.77 15.72
CA ASN A 67 -3.82 -2.10 16.31
C ASN A 67 -3.60 -3.13 15.20
N ILE A 68 -2.76 -4.12 15.47
CA ILE A 68 -2.55 -5.23 14.53
C ILE A 68 -3.80 -6.13 14.61
N THR A 69 -4.51 -6.25 13.49
CA THR A 69 -5.73 -7.09 13.35
C THR A 69 -5.51 -8.10 12.23
N ASP A 70 -5.87 -9.36 12.48
CA ASP A 70 -5.66 -10.47 11.54
C ASP A 70 -4.21 -10.55 11.03
N ASP A 71 -3.28 -10.26 11.93
CA ASP A 71 -1.83 -10.20 11.69
C ASP A 71 -1.38 -9.24 10.57
N SER A 72 -2.19 -8.21 10.33
CA SER A 72 -1.88 -7.08 9.45
C SER A 72 -2.13 -5.77 10.21
N CYS A 73 -1.58 -4.67 9.70
CA CYS A 73 -1.89 -3.34 10.20
C CYS A 73 -2.26 -2.43 9.03
N GLY A 74 -3.18 -1.51 9.26
CA GLY A 74 -3.60 -0.53 8.26
C GLY A 74 -2.59 0.60 8.14
N CYS A 75 -1.67 0.79 9.10
CA CYS A 75 -0.70 1.85 9.03
C CYS A 75 0.62 1.60 9.77
N ILE A 76 1.70 2.20 9.27
CA ILE A 76 3.05 2.18 9.83
C ILE A 76 3.58 3.59 10.06
N LYS A 77 4.50 3.74 11.03
CA LYS A 77 5.15 5.01 11.38
C LYS A 77 6.51 5.20 10.69
N ALA A 78 6.63 4.73 9.45
CA ALA A 78 7.80 4.97 8.61
C ALA A 78 7.43 5.15 7.14
N ILE A 79 8.32 5.79 6.38
CA ILE A 79 8.32 5.70 4.91
C ILE A 79 9.16 4.49 4.54
N PRO A 80 8.57 3.43 3.98
CA PRO A 80 9.31 2.22 3.68
C PRO A 80 10.25 2.43 2.48
N PRO A 81 11.30 1.60 2.35
CA PRO A 81 12.15 1.60 1.17
C PRO A 81 11.35 1.32 -0.11
N TYR A 82 11.87 1.79 -1.25
CA TYR A 82 11.23 1.64 -2.56
C TYR A 82 10.81 0.19 -2.84
N GLY A 83 9.58 0.04 -3.34
CA GLY A 83 9.02 -1.26 -3.74
C GLY A 83 8.20 -1.96 -2.66
N LEU A 84 8.17 -1.47 -1.43
CA LEU A 84 7.24 -1.95 -0.40
C LEU A 84 5.92 -1.15 -0.47
N PHE A 85 4.81 -1.88 -0.51
CA PHE A 85 3.45 -1.34 -0.57
C PHE A 85 2.47 -2.31 0.11
N CYS A 86 1.31 -1.80 0.49
CA CYS A 86 0.26 -2.61 1.08
C CYS A 86 -0.24 -3.66 0.08
N GLN A 87 -0.33 -4.91 0.54
CA GLN A 87 -0.84 -6.02 -0.24
C GLN A 87 -2.34 -6.19 0.04
N PRO A 88 -3.10 -6.84 -0.86
CA PRO A 88 -4.47 -7.25 -0.55
C PRO A 88 -4.49 -8.03 0.78
N ILE A 89 -5.47 -7.77 1.64
CA ILE A 89 -5.66 -8.52 2.89
C ILE A 89 -6.13 -9.92 2.51
N THR A 90 -5.17 -10.80 2.25
CA THR A 90 -5.38 -12.23 2.30
C THR A 90 -5.11 -12.60 3.75
N SER A 91 -6.13 -13.09 4.45
CA SER A 91 -5.95 -13.70 5.76
C SER A 91 -4.71 -14.59 5.72
N ASN A 92 -3.79 -14.34 6.67
CA ASN A 92 -2.57 -15.08 7.02
C ASN A 92 -1.29 -14.24 6.90
N CYS A 93 -0.84 -13.71 8.03
CA CYS A 93 0.56 -13.41 8.25
C CYS A 93 1.37 -14.71 8.09
N PHE A 94 2.22 -14.77 7.06
CA PHE A 94 3.34 -15.68 7.10
C PHE A 94 4.37 -15.08 8.05
N LEU A 95 4.23 -15.34 9.35
CA LEU A 95 5.42 -15.40 10.18
C LEU A 95 6.25 -16.49 9.53
N THR A 96 7.33 -16.13 8.85
CA THR A 96 8.41 -17.09 8.64
C THR A 96 8.97 -17.36 10.03
N THR A 97 8.27 -18.18 10.82
CA THR A 97 8.90 -18.90 11.90
C THR A 97 10.00 -19.67 11.21
N SER A 98 11.23 -19.17 11.35
CA SER A 98 12.41 -19.99 11.14
C SER A 98 12.30 -21.11 12.16
N THR A 99 11.57 -22.16 11.82
CA THR A 99 11.77 -23.48 12.40
C THR A 99 13.05 -23.99 11.75
N VAL A 100 14.17 -23.55 12.31
CA VAL A 100 15.42 -24.31 12.24
C VAL A 100 15.58 -24.98 13.60
N LEU A 101 15.08 -26.21 13.69
CA LEU A 101 15.49 -27.21 14.66
C LEU A 101 15.35 -28.59 14.00
#